data_AF-A0A0R1RJ31-F1
#
_entry.id   AF-A0A0R1RJ31-F1
#
_cell.length_a   1.000
_cell.length_b   1.000
_cell.length_c   1.000
_cell.angle_alpha   90.00
_cell.angle_beta   90.00
_cell.angle_gamma   90.00
#
_symmetry.space_group_name_H-M   'P 1'
#
loop_
_entity.id
_entity.type
_entity.pdbx_description
1 polymer ?
#
loop_
_entity_poly.entity_id
_entity_poly.type
_entity_poly.pdbx_seq_one_letter_code
_entity_poly.pdbx_strand_id
1 'polypeptide(L)'
;MKLDQKQALNFDFLTQGDEPDRTKLTNSIYNEIFPWYASEKHAGDTLNTYRIAVKHFYGKYYRFLDRDKQLEILDIIKRNTDHDEGFLFEFEDIDNNGNKYYQLSNNYQLGNFGILPISGGINPARAQAPYYDFFDRYLLVIGDFYADSLEKTDKLTTAIFQQREYFEAFNGIDNFLEVNGLNDFIEVGVNEDGSEEYFVVGLSTAENFEEYVKAVMEIVKSRGEQMWNILHEIATSESESLIQELDETQLKINKLKLFVEKYDEGEEIKKRYKKQINVVDEDSEMKIDQENNNVLNNPLEWFRWWFWPILFIVIMFLFMYINNKYANNSLANPWVIRRKISTISHFTYLIFWIALISKIVYNFKFSNKLKVFKAVKQNKIDNLENNKKKNHEQLVEELDEEYKKFSDKNENELSYKNLVYEKFNNRNDIVELIGIIRNGRADDFKEAYEILENQKHRESLEVEARRRSEAEEATQRSTEQANREALWLQKEAAEAKIRTDERSAQAAENMTYETERHNREVEDRWKKS
;
A
#
# COMPACT_ATOMS: atom_id res chain seq x y z
N MET A 1 1.37 22.87 7.02
CA MET A 1 2.11 24.08 7.46
C MET A 1 2.32 23.90 8.96
N LYS A 2 3.57 23.81 9.47
CA LYS A 2 3.80 23.72 10.92
C LYS A 2 3.49 25.09 11.50
N LEU A 3 2.35 25.22 12.21
CA LEU A 3 2.01 26.44 12.96
C LEU A 3 3.00 26.60 14.10
N ASP A 4 3.44 27.83 14.38
CA ASP A 4 4.16 28.10 15.63
C ASP A 4 3.23 27.94 16.85
N GLN A 5 3.81 27.92 18.05
CA GLN A 5 3.05 27.70 19.28
C GLN A 5 1.89 28.69 19.41
N LYS A 6 2.15 29.99 19.23
CA LYS A 6 1.11 31.02 19.37
C LYS A 6 -0.02 30.80 18.36
N GLN A 7 0.33 30.56 17.10
CA GLN A 7 -0.64 30.29 16.04
C GLN A 7 -1.47 29.04 16.33
N ALA A 8 -0.87 27.99 16.89
CA ALA A 8 -1.58 26.76 17.22
C ALA A 8 -2.53 26.95 18.43
N LEU A 9 -2.09 27.67 19.45
CA LEU A 9 -2.91 27.97 20.64
C LEU A 9 -4.10 28.88 20.30
N ASN A 10 -3.91 29.84 19.41
CA ASN A 10 -4.94 30.80 19.01
C ASN A 10 -5.84 30.31 17.86
N PHE A 11 -5.55 29.13 17.30
CA PHE A 11 -6.31 28.60 16.17
C PHE A 11 -7.75 28.31 16.57
N ASP A 12 -8.69 28.99 15.91
CA ASP A 12 -10.13 28.79 16.10
C ASP A 12 -10.64 27.67 15.16
N PHE A 13 -10.89 26.50 15.72
CA PHE A 13 -11.37 25.35 14.95
C PHE A 13 -12.77 25.58 14.36
N LEU A 14 -13.55 26.55 14.84
CA LEU A 14 -14.84 26.92 14.23
C LEU A 14 -14.67 27.37 12.77
N THR A 15 -13.49 27.88 12.40
CA THR A 15 -13.17 28.27 11.03
C THR A 15 -13.05 27.09 10.05
N GLN A 16 -13.07 25.84 10.54
CA GLN A 16 -12.94 24.64 9.72
C GLN A 16 -14.26 23.97 9.33
N GLY A 17 -15.40 24.46 9.83
CA GLY A 17 -16.73 23.96 9.49
C GLY A 17 -17.70 24.00 10.66
N ASP A 18 -18.92 23.50 10.42
CA ASP A 18 -20.03 23.60 11.37
C ASP A 18 -19.89 22.69 12.61
N GLU A 19 -19.12 21.59 12.50
CA GLU A 19 -18.79 20.66 13.60
C GLU A 19 -17.27 20.66 13.87
N PRO A 20 -16.73 21.74 14.49
CA PRO A 20 -15.29 21.96 14.65
C PRO A 20 -14.57 20.85 15.45
N ASP A 21 -15.29 20.26 16.40
CA ASP A 21 -14.87 19.18 17.28
C ASP A 21 -14.76 17.81 16.59
N ARG A 22 -15.25 17.71 15.34
CA ARG A 22 -15.25 16.48 14.51
C ARG A 22 -14.52 16.64 13.19
N THR A 23 -13.81 17.74 13.01
CA THR A 23 -13.05 18.00 11.79
C THR A 23 -11.97 16.95 11.57
N LYS A 24 -11.52 16.82 10.32
CA LYS A 24 -10.36 15.97 9.98
C LYS A 24 -9.12 16.36 10.79
N LEU A 25 -8.91 17.66 11.03
CA LEU A 25 -7.76 18.14 11.79
C LEU A 25 -7.84 17.71 13.25
N THR A 26 -8.98 17.95 13.92
CA THR A 26 -9.20 17.56 15.31
C THR A 26 -9.04 16.04 15.48
N ASN A 27 -9.61 15.24 14.57
CA ASN A 27 -9.45 13.79 14.57
C ASN A 27 -8.00 13.35 14.34
N SER A 28 -7.27 14.01 13.45
CA SER A 28 -5.84 13.74 13.24
C SER A 28 -5.05 14.04 14.51
N ILE A 29 -5.27 15.19 15.15
CA ILE A 29 -4.62 15.55 16.42
C ILE A 29 -4.87 14.48 17.50
N TYR A 30 -6.10 13.99 17.63
CA TYR A 30 -6.40 12.95 18.61
C TYR A 30 -5.72 11.62 18.32
N ASN A 31 -5.65 11.19 17.06
CA ASN A 31 -4.94 9.96 16.71
C ASN A 31 -3.44 10.05 17.04
N GLU A 32 -2.84 11.23 16.93
CA GLU A 32 -1.43 11.45 17.27
C GLU A 32 -1.20 11.49 18.78
N ILE A 33 -2.05 12.20 19.54
CA ILE A 33 -1.84 12.41 20.98
C ILE A 33 -2.38 11.25 21.84
N PHE A 34 -3.49 10.62 21.41
CA PHE A 34 -4.25 9.67 22.21
C PHE A 34 -4.35 8.31 21.50
N PRO A 35 -3.43 7.36 21.77
CA PRO A 35 -3.37 6.08 21.07
C PRO A 35 -4.62 5.20 21.20
N TRP A 36 -5.46 5.45 22.22
CA TRP A 36 -6.71 4.75 22.47
C TRP A 36 -7.90 5.35 21.71
N TYR A 37 -7.73 6.52 21.09
CA TYR A 37 -8.78 7.20 20.34
C TYR A 37 -9.24 6.37 19.14
N ALA A 38 -10.56 6.40 18.88
CA ALA A 38 -11.20 5.66 17.80
C ALA A 38 -12.33 6.53 17.25
N SER A 39 -12.12 7.12 16.06
CA SER A 39 -13.00 8.14 15.49
C SER A 39 -14.41 7.64 15.14
N GLU A 40 -14.60 6.33 15.05
CA GLU A 40 -15.91 5.71 14.85
C GLU A 40 -16.72 5.55 16.15
N LYS A 41 -16.08 5.69 17.33
CA LYS A 41 -16.71 5.53 18.64
C LYS A 41 -16.68 6.80 19.47
N HIS A 42 -15.64 7.60 19.30
CA HIS A 42 -15.33 8.76 20.11
C HIS A 42 -15.25 10.00 19.23
N ALA A 43 -15.61 11.15 19.79
CA ALA A 43 -15.47 12.43 19.13
C ALA A 43 -14.93 13.46 20.13
N GLY A 44 -14.35 14.53 19.58
CA GLY A 44 -14.11 15.72 20.36
C GLY A 44 -15.44 16.37 20.75
N ASP A 45 -15.44 17.08 21.86
CA ASP A 45 -16.36 18.19 22.15
C ASP A 45 -15.62 19.22 23.00
N THR A 46 -16.11 20.45 23.00
CA THR A 46 -15.70 21.46 23.96
C THR A 46 -15.98 21.01 25.38
N LEU A 47 -14.98 21.13 26.26
CA LEU A 47 -15.05 20.75 27.66
C LEU A 47 -15.88 21.76 28.46
N ASN A 48 -15.60 23.05 28.24
CA ASN A 48 -16.31 24.16 28.85
C ASN A 48 -16.97 25.02 27.79
N THR A 49 -18.17 25.53 28.10
CA THR A 49 -18.94 26.36 27.17
C THR A 49 -19.33 27.69 27.77
N TYR A 50 -19.26 28.75 26.95
CA TYR A 50 -19.73 30.07 27.37
C TYR A 50 -21.25 30.15 27.30
N ARG A 51 -21.87 29.51 26.30
CA ARG A 51 -23.32 29.57 26.06
C ARG A 51 -24.14 29.11 27.26
N ILE A 52 -23.72 28.02 27.90
CA ILE A 52 -24.45 27.43 29.02
C ILE A 52 -24.07 28.16 30.32
N ALA A 53 -22.81 28.52 30.52
CA ALA A 53 -22.36 29.34 31.65
C ALA A 53 -23.10 30.69 31.72
N VAL A 54 -23.31 31.37 30.59
CA VAL A 54 -24.11 32.63 30.55
C VAL A 54 -25.51 32.41 31.11
N LYS A 55 -26.16 31.29 30.79
CA LYS A 55 -27.48 30.98 31.36
C LYS A 55 -27.42 30.83 32.88
N HIS A 56 -26.34 30.26 33.42
CA HIS A 56 -26.14 30.12 34.85
C HIS A 56 -25.98 31.49 35.53
N PHE A 57 -25.02 32.31 35.08
CA PHE A 57 -24.70 33.60 35.73
C PHE A 57 -25.72 34.71 35.50
N TYR A 58 -26.37 34.74 34.33
CA TYR A 58 -27.31 35.81 33.95
C TYR A 58 -28.78 35.36 33.95
N GLY A 59 -29.05 34.09 34.25
CA GLY A 59 -30.40 33.52 34.32
C GLY A 59 -31.13 33.35 32.98
N LYS A 60 -30.52 33.79 31.87
CA LYS A 60 -31.06 33.68 30.50
C LYS A 60 -29.97 33.30 29.51
N TYR A 61 -30.37 32.63 28.43
CA TYR A 61 -29.46 32.42 27.31
C TYR A 61 -29.05 33.74 26.68
N TYR A 62 -27.81 33.83 26.21
CA TYR A 62 -27.21 35.00 25.59
C TYR A 62 -28.11 35.71 24.57
N ARG A 63 -28.72 34.96 23.65
CA ARG A 63 -29.59 35.50 22.59
C ARG A 63 -30.85 36.23 23.11
N PHE A 64 -31.22 36.02 24.37
CA PHE A 64 -32.39 36.63 25.01
C PHE A 64 -32.03 37.74 26.00
N LEU A 65 -30.75 38.08 26.11
CA LEU A 65 -30.28 39.26 26.82
C LEU A 65 -30.42 40.49 25.92
N ASP A 66 -30.52 41.67 26.53
CA ASP A 66 -30.43 42.93 25.80
C ASP A 66 -29.01 43.13 25.22
N ARG A 67 -28.89 44.00 24.22
CA ARG A 67 -27.64 44.16 23.48
C ARG A 67 -26.50 44.70 24.35
N ASP A 68 -26.81 45.56 25.33
CA ASP A 68 -25.78 46.11 26.22
C ASP A 68 -25.17 45.00 27.08
N LYS A 69 -26.00 44.11 27.63
CA LYS A 69 -25.53 42.92 28.36
C LYS A 69 -24.79 41.90 27.48
N GLN A 70 -25.24 41.71 26.24
CA GLN A 70 -24.51 40.88 25.27
C GLN A 70 -23.10 41.42 25.01
N LEU A 71 -22.97 42.73 24.79
CA LEU A 71 -21.68 43.39 24.57
C LEU A 71 -20.77 43.36 25.80
N GLU A 72 -21.32 43.50 27.01
CA GLU A 72 -20.59 43.32 28.27
C GLU A 72 -19.98 41.91 28.38
N ILE A 73 -20.79 40.87 28.10
CA ILE A 73 -20.34 39.47 28.09
C ILE A 73 -19.24 39.25 27.05
N LEU A 74 -19.41 39.79 25.84
CA LEU A 74 -18.39 39.69 24.79
C LEU A 74 -17.08 40.37 25.17
N ASP A 75 -17.15 41.54 25.80
CA ASP A 75 -15.97 42.26 26.25
C ASP A 75 -15.22 41.50 27.35
N ILE A 76 -15.94 40.88 28.28
CA ILE A 76 -15.36 39.95 29.27
C ILE A 76 -14.61 38.80 28.56
N ILE A 77 -15.24 38.14 27.59
CA ILE A 77 -14.62 37.00 26.89
C ILE A 77 -13.38 37.45 26.12
N LYS A 78 -13.48 38.54 25.36
CA LYS A 78 -12.38 39.06 24.53
C LYS A 78 -11.17 39.49 25.34
N ARG A 79 -11.38 40.13 26.49
CA ARG A 79 -10.27 40.60 27.35
C ARG A 79 -9.51 39.47 28.03
N ASN A 80 -10.13 38.30 28.19
CA ASN A 80 -9.55 37.17 28.89
C ASN A 80 -9.15 36.00 27.97
N THR A 81 -9.46 36.08 26.68
CA THR A 81 -9.12 35.05 25.68
C THR A 81 -7.95 35.54 24.83
N ASP A 82 -6.83 34.81 24.82
CA ASP A 82 -5.78 35.03 23.81
C ASP A 82 -6.29 34.59 22.44
N HIS A 83 -6.28 35.48 21.45
CA HIS A 83 -6.87 35.24 20.13
C HIS A 83 -6.15 36.02 19.02
N ASP A 84 -6.27 35.51 17.79
CA ASP A 84 -5.80 36.18 16.58
C ASP A 84 -6.91 36.98 15.89
N GLU A 85 -6.54 37.79 14.91
CA GLU A 85 -7.48 38.55 14.10
C GLU A 85 -8.43 37.59 13.36
N GLY A 86 -9.73 37.81 13.50
CA GLY A 86 -10.77 36.97 12.89
C GLY A 86 -11.35 35.88 13.79
N PHE A 87 -10.93 35.77 15.05
CA PHE A 87 -11.54 34.86 16.03
C PHE A 87 -13.04 35.13 16.19
N LEU A 88 -13.86 34.09 16.09
CA LEU A 88 -15.32 34.22 16.05
C LEU A 88 -15.91 34.14 17.46
N PHE A 89 -16.09 35.28 18.12
CA PHE A 89 -16.75 35.34 19.43
C PHE A 89 -18.29 35.30 19.37
N GLU A 90 -18.87 35.79 18.28
CA GLU A 90 -20.31 35.90 18.08
C GLU A 90 -20.61 35.83 16.59
N PHE A 91 -21.77 35.28 16.24
CA PHE A 91 -22.34 35.41 14.91
C PHE A 91 -23.80 35.88 14.97
N GLU A 92 -24.24 36.50 13.88
CA GLU A 92 -25.64 36.86 13.65
C GLU A 92 -26.34 35.69 12.95
N ASP A 93 -27.52 35.31 13.43
CA ASP A 93 -28.33 34.23 12.86
C ASP A 93 -29.81 34.64 12.85
N ILE A 94 -30.65 33.85 12.20
CA ILE A 94 -32.08 34.11 12.00
C ILE A 94 -32.91 33.01 12.66
N ASP A 95 -33.84 33.39 13.53
CA ASP A 95 -34.72 32.43 14.18
C ASP A 95 -35.78 31.88 13.21
N ASN A 96 -36.53 30.86 13.64
CA ASN A 96 -37.60 30.25 12.84
C ASN A 96 -38.72 31.23 12.42
N ASN A 97 -38.79 32.41 13.04
CA ASN A 97 -39.75 33.47 12.74
C ASN A 97 -39.15 34.57 11.84
N GLY A 98 -37.90 34.43 11.39
CA GLY A 98 -37.22 35.43 10.56
C GLY A 98 -36.58 36.58 11.36
N ASN A 99 -36.58 36.54 12.69
CA ASN A 99 -35.94 37.57 13.50
C ASN A 99 -34.44 37.31 13.59
N LYS A 100 -33.66 38.35 13.36
CA LYS A 100 -32.21 38.33 13.61
C LYS A 100 -31.95 38.25 15.10
N TYR A 101 -31.00 37.40 15.48
CA TYR A 101 -30.48 37.32 16.83
C TYR A 101 -28.97 37.11 16.79
N TYR A 102 -28.33 37.43 17.91
CA TYR A 102 -26.91 37.18 18.07
C TYR A 102 -26.68 35.94 18.92
N GLN A 103 -25.75 35.11 18.48
CA GLN A 103 -25.37 33.88 19.15
C GLN A 103 -23.89 33.92 19.51
N LEU A 104 -23.62 33.79 20.81
CA LEU A 104 -22.26 33.66 21.32
C LEU A 104 -21.64 32.36 20.80
N SER A 105 -20.36 32.37 20.42
CA SER A 105 -19.58 31.17 20.10
C SER A 105 -18.92 30.61 21.35
N ASN A 106 -18.79 29.28 21.43
CA ASN A 106 -17.94 28.67 22.45
C ASN A 106 -16.46 28.86 22.08
N ASN A 107 -15.57 28.57 23.03
CA ASN A 107 -14.15 28.53 22.75
C ASN A 107 -13.81 27.23 22.00
N TYR A 108 -13.34 27.33 20.77
CA TYR A 108 -12.92 26.20 19.93
C TYR A 108 -11.39 26.17 19.73
N GLN A 109 -10.62 26.64 20.71
CA GLN A 109 -9.16 26.47 20.75
C GLN A 109 -8.79 25.06 21.18
N LEU A 110 -7.60 24.61 20.74
CA LEU A 110 -7.09 23.25 20.95
C LEU A 110 -7.27 22.72 22.38
N GLY A 111 -6.87 23.51 23.38
CA GLY A 111 -6.91 23.09 24.78
C GLY A 111 -8.31 22.98 25.39
N ASN A 112 -9.36 23.47 24.71
CA ASN A 112 -10.74 23.33 25.19
C ASN A 112 -11.43 22.04 24.72
N PHE A 113 -10.78 21.21 23.90
CA PHE A 113 -11.42 19.97 23.45
C PHE A 113 -11.09 18.77 24.32
N GLY A 114 -12.05 17.87 24.51
CA GLY A 114 -11.80 16.54 25.06
C GLY A 114 -12.61 15.47 24.37
N ILE A 115 -12.20 14.23 24.59
CA ILE A 115 -12.72 13.06 23.88
C ILE A 115 -13.81 12.42 24.72
N LEU A 116 -15.00 12.26 24.16
CA LEU A 116 -16.13 11.56 24.79
C LEU A 116 -16.78 10.57 23.80
N PRO A 117 -17.52 9.58 24.30
CA PRO A 117 -18.30 8.70 23.45
C PRO A 117 -19.32 9.47 22.59
N ILE A 118 -19.39 9.15 21.29
CA ILE A 118 -20.37 9.74 20.36
C ILE A 118 -21.80 9.38 20.77
N SER A 119 -21.97 8.14 21.27
CA SER A 119 -23.26 7.61 21.70
C SER A 119 -23.43 7.69 23.22
N GLY A 120 -24.68 7.60 23.71
CA GLY A 120 -24.98 7.60 25.15
C GLY A 120 -25.39 8.95 25.72
N GLY A 121 -25.25 10.05 24.97
CA GLY A 121 -25.85 11.33 25.35
C GLY A 121 -25.22 12.03 26.55
N ILE A 122 -23.93 11.81 26.80
CA ILE A 122 -23.17 12.48 27.86
C ILE A 122 -23.19 14.00 27.68
N ASN A 123 -22.82 14.51 26.50
CA ASN A 123 -22.75 15.96 26.23
C ASN A 123 -24.10 16.67 26.42
N PRO A 124 -25.21 16.21 25.82
CA PRO A 124 -26.50 16.86 26.06
C PRO A 124 -26.97 16.73 27.51
N ALA A 125 -26.54 15.72 28.27
CA ALA A 125 -26.83 15.59 29.70
C ALA A 125 -26.01 16.56 30.56
N ARG A 126 -24.72 16.73 30.24
CA ARG A 126 -23.79 17.66 30.92
C ARG A 126 -24.22 19.12 30.74
N ALA A 127 -24.82 19.47 29.60
CA ALA A 127 -25.33 20.83 29.36
C ALA A 127 -26.59 21.20 30.18
N GLN A 128 -27.23 20.24 30.87
CA GLN A 128 -28.43 20.50 31.67
C GLN A 128 -28.09 20.84 33.12
N ALA A 129 -29.05 21.44 33.83
CA ALA A 129 -28.97 21.56 35.28
C ALA A 129 -28.92 20.16 35.93
N PRO A 130 -28.13 19.96 37.00
CA PRO A 130 -27.35 20.97 37.72
C PRO A 130 -25.93 21.21 37.18
N TYR A 131 -25.52 20.61 36.07
CA TYR A 131 -24.14 20.61 35.60
C TYR A 131 -23.76 21.86 34.80
N TYR A 132 -24.68 22.39 33.99
CA TYR A 132 -24.49 23.60 33.18
C TYR A 132 -23.22 23.59 32.33
N ASP A 133 -22.78 22.40 31.92
CA ASP A 133 -21.56 22.20 31.12
C ASP A 133 -20.27 22.68 31.80
N PHE A 134 -20.29 22.86 33.12
CA PHE A 134 -19.09 23.08 33.90
C PHE A 134 -18.35 21.75 34.05
N PHE A 135 -17.13 21.69 33.51
CA PHE A 135 -16.41 20.43 33.42
C PHE A 135 -15.95 19.90 34.78
N ASP A 136 -15.75 20.78 35.78
CA ASP A 136 -15.48 20.42 37.16
C ASP A 136 -16.56 19.51 37.75
N ARG A 137 -17.84 19.86 37.55
CA ARG A 137 -18.97 19.03 38.00
C ARG A 137 -19.02 17.70 37.30
N TYR A 138 -18.65 17.66 36.02
CA TYR A 138 -18.55 16.40 35.29
C TYR A 138 -17.44 15.52 35.88
N LEU A 139 -16.25 16.08 36.13
CA LEU A 139 -15.14 15.35 36.74
C LEU A 139 -15.48 14.82 38.14
N LEU A 140 -16.22 15.57 38.96
CA LEU A 140 -16.70 15.09 40.26
C LEU A 140 -17.60 13.85 40.10
N VAL A 141 -18.52 13.85 39.14
CA VAL A 141 -19.39 12.69 38.85
C VAL A 141 -18.58 11.49 38.36
N ILE A 142 -17.53 11.72 37.56
CA ILE A 142 -16.62 10.66 37.14
C ILE A 142 -15.78 10.14 38.32
N GLY A 143 -15.37 11.00 39.24
CA GLY A 143 -14.73 10.61 40.50
C GLY A 143 -15.63 9.69 41.33
N ASP A 144 -16.90 10.06 41.52
CA ASP A 144 -17.89 9.23 42.20
C ASP A 144 -18.11 7.88 41.49
N PHE A 145 -18.04 7.86 40.15
CA PHE A 145 -18.14 6.63 39.37
C PHE A 145 -17.00 5.66 39.71
N TYR A 146 -15.75 6.14 39.72
CA TYR A 146 -14.59 5.29 40.05
C TYR A 146 -14.48 4.95 41.54
N ALA A 147 -15.10 5.74 42.42
CA ALA A 147 -15.19 5.45 43.84
C ALA A 147 -16.30 4.45 44.20
N ASP A 148 -17.03 3.91 43.20
CA ASP A 148 -18.22 3.08 43.39
C ASP A 148 -19.29 3.75 44.27
N SER A 149 -19.31 5.08 44.35
CA SER A 149 -20.27 5.88 45.13
C SER A 149 -21.37 6.50 44.27
N LEU A 150 -21.25 6.44 42.93
CA LEU A 150 -22.19 7.11 42.03
C LEU A 150 -23.58 6.44 42.01
N GLU A 151 -24.60 7.21 42.34
CA GLU A 151 -26.00 6.79 42.19
C GLU A 151 -26.60 7.23 40.84
N LYS A 152 -27.39 6.34 40.22
CA LYS A 152 -28.08 6.60 38.94
C LYS A 152 -29.33 7.46 39.14
N THR A 153 -29.15 8.74 39.45
CA THR A 153 -30.23 9.65 39.85
C THR A 153 -30.76 10.54 38.72
N ASP A 154 -29.95 10.78 37.69
CA ASP A 154 -30.26 11.74 36.63
C ASP A 154 -29.79 11.27 35.24
N LYS A 155 -29.91 12.17 34.25
CA LYS A 155 -29.55 11.88 32.86
C LYS A 155 -28.05 11.69 32.68
N LEU A 156 -27.20 12.44 33.38
CA LEU A 156 -25.76 12.37 33.20
C LEU A 156 -25.21 11.08 33.81
N THR A 157 -25.58 10.81 35.06
CA THR A 157 -25.23 9.56 35.75
C THR A 157 -25.73 8.34 34.98
N THR A 158 -26.95 8.41 34.41
CA THR A 158 -27.47 7.37 33.52
C THR A 158 -26.63 7.19 32.26
N ALA A 159 -26.25 8.29 31.60
CA ALA A 159 -25.41 8.26 30.40
C ALA A 159 -24.03 7.66 30.70
N ILE A 160 -23.44 8.00 31.85
CA ILE A 160 -22.16 7.43 32.31
C ILE A 160 -22.29 5.92 32.51
N PHE A 161 -23.33 5.43 33.19
CA PHE A 161 -23.55 3.99 33.34
C PHE A 161 -23.83 3.27 32.01
N GLN A 162 -24.43 3.94 31.02
CA GLN A 162 -24.60 3.36 29.68
C GLN A 162 -23.28 3.26 28.91
N GLN A 163 -22.31 4.12 29.22
CA GLN A 163 -20.96 4.12 28.66
C GLN A 163 -19.94 3.54 29.65
N ARG A 164 -20.36 2.62 30.52
CA ARG A 164 -19.53 2.03 31.58
C ARG A 164 -18.23 1.45 31.04
N GLU A 165 -18.29 0.69 29.95
CA GLU A 165 -17.11 0.08 29.32
C GLU A 165 -16.05 1.11 28.88
N TYR A 166 -16.49 2.30 28.44
CA TYR A 166 -15.58 3.38 28.08
C TYR A 166 -14.80 3.88 29.30
N PHE A 167 -15.47 4.12 30.43
CA PHE A 167 -14.80 4.59 31.65
C PHE A 167 -13.96 3.48 32.31
N GLU A 168 -14.48 2.25 32.38
CA GLU A 168 -13.74 1.13 32.97
C GLU A 168 -12.42 0.83 32.24
N ALA A 169 -12.31 1.15 30.95
CA ALA A 169 -11.07 1.00 30.19
C ALA A 169 -9.89 1.80 30.77
N PHE A 170 -10.15 2.88 31.51
CA PHE A 170 -9.11 3.70 32.13
C PHE A 170 -8.71 3.23 33.53
N ASN A 171 -9.36 2.23 34.14
CA ASN A 171 -8.94 1.65 35.42
C ASN A 171 -8.77 2.63 36.61
N GLY A 172 -9.44 3.79 36.59
CA GLY A 172 -9.41 4.75 37.70
C GLY A 172 -9.44 6.22 37.25
N ILE A 173 -9.75 7.11 38.18
CA ILE A 173 -9.83 8.56 37.91
C ILE A 173 -8.46 9.13 37.50
N ASP A 174 -7.38 8.76 38.19
CA ASP A 174 -6.04 9.29 37.91
C ASP A 174 -5.61 8.99 36.47
N ASN A 175 -5.77 7.73 36.06
CA ASN A 175 -5.42 7.30 34.70
C ASN A 175 -6.43 7.85 33.67
N PHE A 176 -7.70 8.05 34.02
CA PHE A 176 -8.63 8.79 33.15
C PHE A 176 -8.17 10.22 32.91
N LEU A 177 -7.72 10.93 33.95
CA LEU A 177 -7.23 12.30 33.85
C LEU A 177 -5.93 12.36 33.04
N GLU A 178 -4.94 11.52 33.36
CA GLU A 178 -3.64 11.49 32.68
C GLU A 178 -3.79 11.15 31.19
N VAL A 179 -4.49 10.06 30.88
CA VAL A 179 -4.60 9.53 29.51
C VAL A 179 -5.47 10.41 28.61
N ASN A 180 -6.33 11.26 29.18
CA ASN A 180 -7.10 12.28 28.44
C ASN A 180 -6.45 13.68 28.50
N GLY A 181 -5.29 13.81 29.14
CA GLY A 181 -4.59 15.08 29.33
C GLY A 181 -5.45 16.12 30.07
N LEU A 182 -6.15 15.72 31.14
CA LEU A 182 -7.09 16.56 31.90
C LEU A 182 -6.51 17.06 33.23
N ASN A 183 -5.21 16.88 33.46
CA ASN A 183 -4.56 17.24 34.72
C ASN A 183 -4.65 18.75 35.05
N ASP A 184 -4.80 19.61 34.05
CA ASP A 184 -5.00 21.05 34.25
C ASP A 184 -6.32 21.41 34.96
N PHE A 185 -7.24 20.46 35.08
CA PHE A 185 -8.43 20.61 35.92
C PHE A 185 -8.17 20.26 37.39
N ILE A 186 -6.95 19.92 37.78
CA ILE A 186 -6.57 19.55 39.14
C ILE A 186 -5.58 20.57 39.70
N GLU A 187 -5.94 21.16 40.83
CA GLU A 187 -5.09 22.01 41.66
C GLU A 187 -4.48 21.21 42.81
N VAL A 188 -3.23 21.53 43.14
CA VAL A 188 -2.53 20.94 44.28
C VAL A 188 -2.49 21.96 45.41
N GLY A 189 -3.23 21.69 46.48
CA GLY A 189 -3.08 22.37 47.76
C GLY A 189 -2.04 21.68 48.62
N VAL A 190 -1.44 22.44 49.55
CA VAL A 190 -0.51 21.89 50.54
C VAL A 190 -1.13 22.07 51.92
N ASN A 191 -1.36 20.97 52.61
CA ASN A 191 -1.85 20.95 53.97
C ASN A 191 -0.82 21.52 54.96
N GLU A 192 -1.27 21.86 56.17
CA GLU A 192 -0.39 22.38 57.23
C GLU A 192 0.74 21.41 57.60
N ASP A 193 0.56 20.10 57.37
CA ASP A 193 1.55 19.05 57.60
C ASP A 193 2.50 18.82 56.41
N GLY A 194 2.33 19.57 55.32
CA GLY A 194 3.12 19.46 54.09
C GLY A 194 2.67 18.37 53.13
N SER A 195 1.56 17.67 53.42
CA SER A 195 0.94 16.74 52.47
C SER A 195 0.24 17.50 51.33
N GLU A 196 0.30 16.93 50.12
CA GLU A 196 -0.43 17.46 48.97
C GLU A 196 -1.87 16.96 48.98
N GLU A 197 -2.81 17.86 48.73
CA GLU A 197 -4.23 17.55 48.51
C GLU A 197 -4.63 18.03 47.13
N TYR A 198 -5.31 17.17 46.39
CA TYR A 198 -5.65 17.40 44.98
C TYR A 198 -7.13 17.78 44.89
N PHE A 199 -7.43 18.93 44.29
CA PHE A 199 -8.77 19.46 44.16
C PHE A 199 -9.11 19.70 42.69
N VAL A 200 -10.37 19.48 42.31
CA VAL A 200 -10.83 19.88 40.98
C VAL A 200 -10.98 21.41 40.95
N VAL A 201 -10.45 22.07 39.92
CA VAL A 201 -10.59 23.52 39.69
C VAL A 201 -12.08 23.90 39.72
N GLY A 202 -12.44 24.80 40.63
CA GLY A 202 -13.84 25.16 40.93
C GLY A 202 -14.50 26.07 39.89
N LEU A 203 -14.69 25.60 38.66
CA LEU A 203 -15.33 26.37 37.59
C LEU A 203 -16.78 26.73 37.90
N SER A 204 -17.52 25.80 38.49
CA SER A 204 -18.93 25.99 38.85
C SER A 204 -19.13 26.75 40.15
N THR A 205 -18.05 27.08 40.86
CA THR A 205 -18.04 27.88 42.09
C THR A 205 -17.51 29.29 41.89
N ALA A 206 -17.13 29.66 40.66
CA ALA A 206 -16.73 31.03 40.33
C ALA A 206 -17.81 32.04 40.75
N GLU A 207 -17.41 33.18 41.33
CA GLU A 207 -18.38 34.12 41.90
C GLU A 207 -19.16 34.85 40.80
N ASN A 208 -18.55 35.00 39.64
CA ASN A 208 -19.10 35.71 38.48
C ASN A 208 -18.57 35.14 37.15
N PHE A 209 -19.18 35.59 36.05
CA PHE A 209 -18.83 35.12 34.72
C PHE A 209 -17.40 35.47 34.28
N GLU A 210 -16.83 36.60 34.74
CA GLU A 210 -15.47 36.98 34.40
C GLU A 210 -14.43 36.05 35.05
N GLU A 211 -14.64 35.68 36.31
CA GLU A 211 -13.82 34.67 36.99
C GLU A 211 -13.91 33.30 36.32
N TYR A 212 -15.11 32.88 35.93
CA TYR A 212 -15.30 31.65 35.17
C TYR A 212 -14.50 31.68 33.86
N VAL A 213 -14.59 32.76 33.08
CA VAL A 213 -13.85 32.87 31.81
C VAL A 213 -12.34 32.84 32.07
N LYS A 214 -11.83 33.54 33.09
CA LYS A 214 -10.40 33.51 33.44
C LYS A 214 -9.91 32.10 33.76
N ALA A 215 -10.60 31.40 34.64
CA ALA A 215 -10.24 30.03 35.03
C ALA A 215 -10.29 29.06 33.83
N VAL A 216 -11.33 29.15 32.99
CA VAL A 216 -11.40 28.37 31.74
C VAL A 216 -10.22 28.68 30.83
N MET A 217 -9.87 29.95 30.65
CA MET A 217 -8.80 30.34 29.74
C MET A 217 -7.42 29.95 30.22
N GLU A 218 -7.18 29.91 31.53
CA GLU A 218 -5.95 29.35 32.11
C GLU A 218 -5.82 27.86 31.79
N ILE A 219 -6.89 27.08 31.97
CA ILE A 219 -6.92 25.65 31.61
C ILE A 219 -6.72 25.46 30.11
N VAL A 220 -7.45 26.20 29.28
CA VAL A 220 -7.37 26.09 27.81
C VAL A 220 -5.97 26.40 27.31
N LYS A 221 -5.33 27.43 27.88
CA LYS A 221 -3.95 27.77 27.53
C LYS A 221 -2.99 26.66 27.94
N SER A 222 -3.05 26.22 29.19
CA SER A 222 -2.13 25.18 29.71
C SER A 222 -2.27 23.85 28.97
N ARG A 223 -3.50 23.34 28.80
CA ARG A 223 -3.75 22.13 27.98
C ARG A 223 -3.31 22.33 26.53
N GLY A 224 -3.61 23.48 25.95
CA GLY A 224 -3.20 23.80 24.59
C GLY A 224 -1.69 23.73 24.41
N GLU A 225 -0.93 24.26 25.37
CA GLU A 225 0.53 24.23 25.39
C GLU A 225 1.06 22.81 25.52
N GLN A 226 0.49 21.99 26.41
CA GLN A 226 0.85 20.58 26.54
C GLN A 226 0.59 19.79 25.25
N MET A 227 -0.61 19.93 24.67
CA MET A 227 -0.97 19.24 23.43
C MET A 227 -0.08 19.69 22.26
N TRP A 228 0.22 20.98 22.16
CA TRP A 228 1.13 21.50 21.15
C TRP A 228 2.55 20.95 21.35
N ASN A 229 3.07 20.91 22.58
CA ASN A 229 4.39 20.35 22.87
C ASN A 229 4.49 18.89 22.44
N ILE A 230 3.49 18.06 22.77
CA ILE A 230 3.44 16.65 22.36
C ILE A 230 3.48 16.54 20.83
N LEU A 231 2.61 17.28 20.13
CA LEU A 231 2.58 17.29 18.66
C LEU A 231 3.89 17.80 18.05
N HIS A 232 4.52 18.80 18.69
CA HIS A 232 5.76 19.36 18.23
C HIS A 232 6.91 18.37 18.40
N GLU A 233 7.00 17.69 19.55
CA GLU A 233 7.98 16.65 19.84
C GLU A 233 7.85 15.44 18.91
N ILE A 234 6.63 15.00 18.63
CA ILE A 234 6.37 13.97 17.60
C ILE A 234 6.90 14.47 16.25
N ALA A 235 6.53 15.69 15.85
CA ALA A 235 6.92 16.24 14.56
C ALA A 235 8.42 16.60 14.46
N THR A 236 9.13 16.83 15.56
CA THR A 236 10.57 17.06 15.59
C THR A 236 11.33 15.74 15.63
N SER A 237 10.92 14.77 16.44
CA SER A 237 11.53 13.43 16.48
C SER A 237 11.42 12.69 15.13
N GLU A 238 10.28 12.80 14.45
CA GLU A 238 10.14 12.34 13.07
C GLU A 238 11.10 13.07 12.12
N SER A 239 11.27 14.38 12.29
CA SER A 239 12.19 15.15 11.45
C SER A 239 13.66 14.87 11.74
N GLU A 240 14.02 14.63 13.01
CA GLU A 240 15.37 14.27 13.46
C GLU A 240 15.73 12.87 13.00
N SER A 241 14.79 11.91 13.04
CA SER A 241 15.01 10.58 12.47
C SER A 241 15.23 10.64 10.95
N LEU A 242 14.47 11.49 10.23
CA LEU A 242 14.67 11.74 8.81
C LEU A 242 15.99 12.47 8.50
N ILE A 243 16.39 13.44 9.32
CA ILE A 243 17.68 14.16 9.18
C ILE A 243 18.85 13.20 9.46
N GLN A 244 18.73 12.33 10.46
CA GLN A 244 19.72 11.31 10.77
C GLN A 244 19.84 10.29 9.61
N GLU A 245 18.72 9.85 9.03
CA GLU A 245 18.73 9.04 7.81
C GLU A 245 19.38 9.79 6.62
N LEU A 246 19.15 11.11 6.50
CA LEU A 246 19.75 11.94 5.46
C LEU A 246 21.26 12.12 5.63
N ASP A 247 21.73 12.38 6.85
CA ASP A 247 23.16 12.54 7.19
C ASP A 247 23.92 11.23 7.02
N GLU A 248 23.32 10.10 7.41
CA GLU A 248 23.86 8.78 7.12
C GLU A 248 23.93 8.50 5.62
N THR A 249 22.94 8.97 4.85
CA THR A 249 22.92 8.86 3.38
C THR A 249 23.97 9.76 2.73
N GLN A 250 24.16 10.99 3.24
CA GLN A 250 25.19 11.91 2.76
C GLN A 250 26.60 11.41 3.08
N LEU A 251 26.80 10.80 4.25
CA LEU A 251 28.05 10.14 4.63
C LEU A 251 28.33 8.92 3.73
N LYS A 252 27.30 8.14 3.37
CA LYS A 252 27.39 7.04 2.38
C LYS A 252 27.77 7.56 1.00
N ILE A 253 27.17 8.66 0.54
CA ILE A 253 27.48 9.32 -0.74
C ILE A 253 28.93 9.85 -0.75
N ASN A 254 29.39 10.48 0.32
CA ASN A 254 30.75 11.00 0.42
C ASN A 254 31.80 9.88 0.41
N LYS A 255 31.51 8.74 1.07
CA LYS A 255 32.36 7.54 1.01
C LYS A 255 32.37 6.91 -0.39
N LEU A 256 31.24 6.93 -1.10
CA LEU A 256 31.11 6.48 -2.49
C LEU A 256 31.86 7.38 -3.48
N LYS A 257 31.82 8.70 -3.31
CA LYS A 257 32.63 9.63 -4.13
C LYS A 257 34.13 9.38 -3.97
N LEU A 258 34.58 9.14 -2.75
CA LEU A 258 35.97 8.79 -2.44
C LEU A 258 36.36 7.40 -2.96
N PHE A 259 35.39 6.50 -3.13
CA PHE A 259 35.56 5.18 -3.75
C PHE A 259 35.64 5.30 -5.28
N VAL A 260 34.80 6.13 -5.90
CA VAL A 260 34.81 6.38 -7.35
C VAL A 260 36.08 7.09 -7.81
N GLU A 261 36.58 8.09 -7.08
CA GLU A 261 37.87 8.73 -7.37
C GLU A 261 39.05 7.74 -7.33
N LYS A 262 39.00 6.74 -6.44
CA LYS A 262 40.00 5.66 -6.38
C LYS A 262 39.78 4.57 -7.44
N TYR A 263 38.56 4.42 -7.94
CA TYR A 263 38.19 3.46 -8.98
C TYR A 263 38.65 3.91 -10.38
N ASP A 264 38.66 5.23 -10.63
CA ASP A 264 39.18 5.81 -11.87
C ASP A 264 40.69 5.60 -12.03
N GLU A 265 41.46 5.60 -10.94
CA GLU A 265 42.88 5.21 -10.95
C GLU A 265 43.07 3.70 -11.28
N GLY A 266 42.09 2.86 -10.92
CA GLY A 266 42.07 1.42 -11.25
C GLY A 266 41.68 1.11 -12.71
N GLU A 267 40.83 1.93 -13.33
CA GLU A 267 40.41 1.82 -14.73
C GLU A 267 41.58 2.01 -15.72
N GLU A 268 42.53 2.91 -15.41
CA GLU A 268 43.76 3.08 -16.20
C GLU A 268 44.68 1.84 -16.15
N ILE A 269 44.77 1.18 -15.00
CA ILE A 269 45.54 -0.06 -14.82
C ILE A 269 44.86 -1.21 -15.58
N LYS A 270 43.53 -1.29 -15.52
CA LYS A 270 42.70 -2.28 -16.23
C LYS A 270 42.80 -2.15 -17.75
N LYS A 271 42.89 -0.94 -18.30
CA LYS A 271 43.10 -0.70 -19.74
C LYS A 271 44.47 -1.17 -20.24
N ARG A 272 45.53 -1.10 -19.43
CA ARG A 272 46.86 -1.65 -19.80
C ARG A 272 46.88 -3.17 -19.84
N TYR A 273 46.19 -3.83 -18.90
CA TYR A 273 46.11 -5.31 -18.87
C TYR A 273 45.19 -5.90 -19.94
N LYS A 274 44.06 -5.24 -20.24
CA LYS A 274 43.12 -5.70 -21.28
C LYS A 274 43.72 -5.72 -22.70
N LYS A 275 44.73 -4.88 -22.96
CA LYS A 275 45.47 -4.85 -24.24
C LYS A 275 46.46 -6.01 -24.39
N GLN A 276 46.90 -6.64 -23.30
CA GLN A 276 47.77 -7.83 -23.34
C GLN A 276 46.97 -9.13 -23.41
N ILE A 277 45.74 -9.16 -22.88
CA ILE A 277 44.87 -10.35 -22.87
C ILE A 277 44.22 -10.59 -24.25
N ASN A 278 43.76 -9.53 -24.94
CA ASN A 278 43.10 -9.68 -26.25
C ASN A 278 44.03 -10.17 -27.38
N VAL A 279 45.34 -10.02 -27.25
CA VAL A 279 46.31 -10.54 -28.26
C VAL A 279 46.49 -12.06 -28.15
N VAL A 280 46.16 -12.66 -27.00
CA VAL A 280 46.33 -14.10 -26.77
C VAL A 280 45.08 -14.89 -27.15
N ASP A 281 43.87 -14.36 -26.94
CA ASP A 281 42.61 -15.09 -27.17
C ASP A 281 42.23 -15.19 -28.68
N GLU A 282 42.42 -14.13 -29.47
CA GLU A 282 42.06 -14.13 -30.91
C GLU A 282 42.90 -15.13 -31.74
N ASP A 283 44.16 -15.34 -31.38
CA ASP A 283 45.07 -16.25 -32.09
C ASP A 283 44.80 -17.75 -31.77
N SER A 284 44.14 -18.02 -30.64
CA SER A 284 43.76 -19.38 -30.21
C SER A 284 42.38 -19.81 -30.67
N GLU A 285 41.39 -18.92 -30.70
CA GLU A 285 40.04 -19.26 -31.22
C GLU A 285 40.08 -19.48 -32.74
N MET A 286 40.87 -18.70 -33.47
CA MET A 286 41.01 -18.81 -34.93
C MET A 286 41.67 -20.13 -35.38
N LYS A 287 42.59 -20.69 -34.57
CA LYS A 287 43.21 -22.01 -34.82
C LYS A 287 42.26 -23.18 -34.53
N ILE A 288 41.37 -23.05 -33.55
CA ILE A 288 40.40 -24.10 -33.19
C ILE A 288 39.31 -24.24 -34.26
N ASP A 289 38.87 -23.14 -34.86
CA ASP A 289 37.87 -23.18 -35.93
C ASP A 289 38.43 -23.64 -37.29
N GLN A 290 39.71 -23.38 -37.57
CA GLN A 290 40.40 -23.95 -38.73
C GLN A 290 40.62 -25.47 -38.60
N GLU A 291 40.94 -26.00 -37.41
CA GLU A 291 41.06 -27.46 -37.18
C GLU A 291 39.69 -28.17 -37.24
N ASN A 292 38.62 -27.55 -36.74
CA ASN A 292 37.26 -28.12 -36.79
C ASN A 292 36.74 -28.28 -38.22
N ASN A 293 37.00 -27.32 -39.11
CA ASN A 293 36.59 -27.39 -40.51
C ASN A 293 37.37 -28.44 -41.33
N ASN A 294 38.61 -28.75 -40.96
CA ASN A 294 39.41 -29.79 -41.64
C ASN A 294 39.01 -31.23 -41.25
N VAL A 295 38.43 -31.45 -40.06
CA VAL A 295 38.00 -32.79 -39.60
C VAL A 295 36.61 -33.15 -40.14
N LEU A 296 35.70 -32.18 -40.24
CA LEU A 296 34.33 -32.39 -40.73
C LEU A 296 34.21 -32.56 -42.26
N ASN A 297 35.19 -32.11 -43.04
CA ASN A 297 35.18 -32.24 -44.51
C ASN A 297 35.69 -33.60 -45.04
N ASN A 298 36.14 -34.52 -44.18
CA ASN A 298 36.76 -35.77 -44.60
C ASN A 298 35.89 -37.03 -44.84
N PRO A 299 34.54 -37.07 -44.69
CA PRO A 299 33.77 -38.26 -45.07
C PRO A 299 33.73 -38.52 -46.58
N LEU A 300 33.94 -37.47 -47.40
CA LEU A 300 33.94 -37.55 -48.86
C LEU A 300 35.23 -38.15 -49.45
N GLU A 301 36.37 -38.03 -48.78
CA GLU A 301 37.64 -38.59 -49.27
C GLU A 301 37.65 -40.12 -49.24
N TRP A 302 37.09 -40.75 -48.20
CA TRP A 302 37.00 -42.21 -48.11
C TRP A 302 36.16 -42.81 -49.25
N PHE A 303 35.03 -42.17 -49.57
CA PHE A 303 34.19 -42.59 -50.69
C PHE A 303 34.92 -42.44 -52.04
N ARG A 304 35.68 -41.35 -52.21
CA ARG A 304 36.51 -41.11 -53.40
C ARG A 304 37.59 -42.18 -53.62
N TRP A 305 38.24 -42.64 -52.56
CA TRP A 305 39.31 -43.66 -52.67
C TRP A 305 38.80 -45.08 -52.94
N TRP A 306 37.60 -45.43 -52.46
CA TRP A 306 37.02 -46.78 -52.67
C TRP A 306 36.14 -46.90 -53.92
N PHE A 307 35.61 -45.78 -54.42
CA PHE A 307 34.77 -45.78 -55.62
C PHE A 307 35.52 -46.27 -56.86
N TRP A 308 36.75 -45.79 -57.08
CA TRP A 308 37.53 -46.14 -58.28
C TRP A 308 37.94 -47.62 -58.37
N PRO A 309 38.46 -48.25 -57.30
CA PRO A 309 38.76 -49.69 -57.31
C PRO A 309 37.53 -50.56 -57.54
N ILE A 310 36.39 -50.23 -56.90
CA ILE A 310 35.14 -50.98 -57.06
C ILE A 310 34.61 -50.83 -58.49
N LEU A 311 34.61 -49.61 -59.03
CA LEU A 311 34.21 -49.34 -60.40
C LEU A 311 35.11 -50.08 -61.41
N PHE A 312 36.43 -50.09 -61.18
CA PHE A 312 37.38 -50.82 -62.01
C PHE A 312 37.13 -52.33 -62.00
N ILE A 313 36.85 -52.93 -60.82
CA ILE A 313 36.50 -54.35 -60.71
C ILE A 313 35.21 -54.67 -61.49
N VAL A 314 34.18 -53.82 -61.37
CA VAL A 314 32.92 -54.00 -62.11
C VAL A 314 33.12 -53.88 -63.62
N ILE A 315 33.91 -52.91 -64.09
CA ILE A 315 34.23 -52.73 -65.51
C ILE A 315 35.03 -53.92 -66.04
N MET A 316 36.07 -54.37 -65.33
CA MET A 316 36.85 -55.56 -65.69
C MET A 316 35.96 -56.80 -65.81
N PHE A 317 34.99 -56.94 -64.90
CA PHE A 317 34.06 -58.07 -64.90
C PHE A 317 33.08 -58.01 -66.08
N LEU A 318 32.55 -56.82 -66.40
CA LEU A 318 31.73 -56.59 -67.59
C LEU A 318 32.53 -56.87 -68.88
N PHE A 319 33.79 -56.45 -68.93
CA PHE A 319 34.67 -56.68 -70.07
C PHE A 319 34.97 -58.18 -70.27
N MET A 320 35.24 -58.92 -69.18
CA MET A 320 35.35 -60.39 -69.23
C MET A 320 34.05 -61.04 -69.67
N TYR A 321 32.90 -60.59 -69.18
CA TYR A 321 31.59 -61.14 -69.53
C TYR A 321 31.26 -60.92 -71.01
N ILE A 322 31.50 -59.71 -71.51
CA ILE A 322 31.28 -59.33 -72.91
C ILE A 322 32.26 -60.08 -73.83
N ASN A 323 33.57 -60.09 -73.55
CA ASN A 323 34.53 -60.82 -74.36
C ASN A 323 34.25 -62.32 -74.39
N ASN A 324 33.81 -62.92 -73.28
CA ASN A 324 33.46 -64.34 -73.23
C ASN A 324 32.14 -64.65 -73.96
N LYS A 325 31.21 -63.69 -74.04
CA LYS A 325 29.98 -63.81 -74.84
C LYS A 325 30.25 -63.72 -76.34
N TYR A 326 31.16 -62.86 -76.77
CA TYR A 326 31.54 -62.71 -78.18
C TYR A 326 32.57 -63.75 -78.67
N ALA A 327 33.36 -64.35 -77.78
CA ALA A 327 34.28 -65.45 -78.12
C ALA A 327 33.59 -66.82 -78.28
N ASN A 328 32.32 -66.97 -77.85
CA ASN A 328 31.57 -68.23 -77.94
C ASN A 328 30.23 -68.04 -78.67
N ASN A 329 30.28 -67.82 -79.98
CA ASN A 329 29.13 -68.03 -80.88
C ASN A 329 28.97 -69.52 -81.23
N SER A 330 28.98 -70.39 -80.22
CA SER A 330 28.70 -71.82 -80.35
C SER A 330 27.80 -72.26 -79.20
N LEU A 331 26.65 -72.85 -79.57
CA LEU A 331 25.57 -73.37 -78.73
C LEU A 331 26.04 -73.87 -77.35
N ALA A 332 25.91 -73.03 -76.33
CA ALA A 332 26.34 -73.37 -74.98
C ALA A 332 25.25 -74.16 -74.23
N ASN A 333 25.61 -75.39 -73.84
CA ASN A 333 24.84 -76.32 -73.00
C ASN A 333 24.29 -75.63 -71.72
N PRO A 334 22.98 -75.79 -71.39
CA PRO A 334 22.34 -75.17 -70.22
C PRO A 334 23.06 -75.41 -68.89
N TRP A 335 23.78 -76.53 -68.76
CA TRP A 335 24.52 -76.88 -67.56
C TRP A 335 25.74 -75.96 -67.30
N VAL A 336 26.39 -75.49 -68.37
CA VAL A 336 27.52 -74.56 -68.28
C VAL A 336 27.04 -73.16 -67.88
N ILE A 337 25.87 -72.75 -68.36
CA ILE A 337 25.25 -71.46 -68.03
C ILE A 337 24.89 -71.41 -66.53
N ARG A 338 24.31 -72.49 -65.99
CA ARG A 338 23.94 -72.57 -64.56
C ARG A 338 25.14 -72.52 -63.62
N ARG A 339 26.24 -73.20 -63.98
CA ARG A 339 27.49 -73.16 -63.21
C ARG A 339 28.11 -71.75 -63.22
N LYS A 340 28.08 -71.07 -64.37
CA LYS A 340 28.56 -69.69 -64.50
C LYS A 340 27.72 -68.69 -63.68
N ILE A 341 26.38 -68.81 -63.69
CA ILE A 341 25.49 -67.96 -62.88
C ILE A 341 25.71 -68.18 -61.39
N SER A 342 25.92 -69.44 -60.96
CA SER A 342 26.24 -69.75 -59.57
C SER A 342 27.54 -69.09 -59.13
N THR A 343 28.61 -69.20 -59.91
CA THR A 343 29.89 -68.55 -59.59
C THR A 343 29.77 -67.02 -59.51
N ILE A 344 28.97 -66.40 -60.39
CA ILE A 344 28.68 -64.96 -60.35
C ILE A 344 27.95 -64.59 -59.06
N SER A 345 26.94 -65.36 -58.65
CA SER A 345 26.20 -65.08 -57.42
C SER A 345 27.06 -65.22 -56.16
N HIS A 346 27.99 -66.17 -56.12
CA HIS A 346 28.92 -66.31 -54.99
C HIS A 346 29.93 -65.16 -54.95
N PHE A 347 30.37 -64.69 -56.12
CA PHE A 347 31.30 -63.57 -56.22
C PHE A 347 30.66 -62.24 -55.82
N THR A 348 29.42 -61.96 -56.26
CA THR A 348 28.70 -60.76 -55.82
C THR A 348 28.38 -60.78 -54.33
N TYR A 349 28.09 -61.96 -53.77
CA TYR A 349 27.91 -62.15 -52.33
C TYR A 349 29.21 -61.86 -51.56
N LEU A 350 30.37 -62.28 -52.07
CA LEU A 350 31.67 -61.98 -51.47
C LEU A 350 31.97 -60.47 -51.47
N ILE A 351 31.72 -59.77 -52.58
CA ILE A 351 31.90 -58.31 -52.67
C ILE A 351 30.99 -57.60 -51.67
N PHE A 352 29.75 -58.03 -51.53
CA PHE A 352 28.80 -57.48 -50.56
C PHE A 352 29.33 -57.61 -49.12
N TRP A 353 29.82 -58.79 -48.74
CA TRP A 353 30.37 -58.99 -47.39
C TRP A 353 31.66 -58.21 -47.13
N ILE A 354 32.55 -58.09 -48.13
CA ILE A 354 33.75 -57.25 -48.01
C ILE A 354 33.37 -55.78 -47.80
N ALA A 355 32.39 -55.27 -48.55
CA ALA A 355 31.91 -53.89 -48.39
C ALA A 355 31.25 -53.66 -47.02
N LEU A 356 30.44 -54.62 -46.54
CA LEU A 356 29.77 -54.54 -45.25
C LEU A 356 30.77 -54.56 -44.09
N ILE A 357 31.72 -55.51 -44.10
CA ILE A 357 32.76 -55.62 -43.07
C ILE A 357 33.65 -54.38 -43.07
N SER A 358 34.03 -53.87 -44.24
CA SER A 358 34.84 -52.64 -44.35
C SER A 358 34.12 -51.42 -43.75
N LYS A 359 32.81 -51.29 -43.98
CA LYS A 359 32.00 -50.22 -43.38
C LYS A 359 31.90 -50.34 -41.85
N ILE A 360 31.74 -51.56 -41.34
CA ILE A 360 31.70 -51.82 -39.89
C ILE A 360 33.05 -51.46 -39.24
N VAL A 361 34.17 -51.88 -39.82
CA VAL A 361 35.52 -51.57 -39.32
C VAL A 361 35.80 -50.06 -39.38
N TYR A 362 35.38 -49.39 -40.46
CA TYR A 362 35.51 -47.94 -40.58
C TYR A 362 34.71 -47.21 -39.49
N ASN A 363 33.43 -47.58 -39.29
CA ASN A 363 32.60 -46.98 -38.25
C ASN A 363 33.15 -47.23 -36.85
N PHE A 364 33.75 -48.40 -36.59
CA PHE A 364 34.39 -48.70 -35.32
C PHE A 364 35.65 -47.86 -35.09
N LYS A 365 36.52 -47.72 -36.10
CA LYS A 365 37.70 -46.83 -36.02
C LYS A 365 37.32 -45.35 -35.91
N PHE A 366 36.28 -44.92 -36.62
CA PHE A 366 35.78 -43.56 -36.56
C PHE A 366 35.16 -43.25 -35.19
N SER A 367 34.37 -44.16 -34.62
CA SER A 367 33.82 -44.03 -33.26
C SER A 367 34.92 -43.92 -32.20
N ASN A 368 35.98 -44.74 -32.31
CA ASN A 368 37.13 -44.66 -31.41
C ASN A 368 37.90 -43.34 -31.57
N LYS A 369 38.12 -42.86 -32.81
CA LYS A 369 38.71 -41.53 -33.05
C LYS A 369 37.84 -40.41 -32.48
N LEU A 370 36.52 -40.50 -32.60
CA LEU A 370 35.59 -39.49 -32.07
C LEU A 370 35.60 -39.46 -30.53
N LYS A 371 35.74 -40.61 -29.88
CA LYS A 371 35.91 -40.71 -28.43
C LYS A 371 37.23 -40.09 -27.96
N VAL A 372 38.33 -40.37 -28.66
CA VAL A 372 39.64 -39.75 -28.37
C VAL A 372 39.58 -38.25 -28.61
N PHE A 373 38.94 -37.79 -29.69
CA PHE A 373 38.80 -36.36 -29.98
C PHE A 373 37.93 -35.64 -28.95
N LYS A 374 36.83 -36.24 -28.50
CA LYS A 374 36.01 -35.70 -27.40
C LYS A 374 36.80 -35.65 -26.09
N ALA A 375 37.59 -36.68 -25.79
CA ALA A 375 38.43 -36.71 -24.59
C ALA A 375 39.55 -35.65 -24.64
N VAL A 376 40.19 -35.44 -25.80
CA VAL A 376 41.21 -34.39 -25.98
C VAL A 376 40.58 -32.99 -25.93
N LYS A 377 39.39 -32.81 -26.51
CA LYS A 377 38.63 -31.56 -26.43
C LYS A 377 38.25 -31.24 -24.98
N GLN A 378 37.73 -32.22 -24.25
CA GLN A 378 37.38 -32.04 -22.84
C GLN A 378 38.63 -31.73 -22.02
N ASN A 379 39.73 -32.47 -22.20
CA ASN A 379 40.98 -32.22 -21.47
C ASN A 379 41.62 -30.85 -21.80
N LYS A 380 41.48 -30.34 -23.05
CA LYS A 380 41.89 -28.97 -23.39
C LYS A 380 40.98 -27.90 -22.78
N ILE A 381 39.67 -28.14 -22.73
CA ILE A 381 38.70 -27.25 -22.06
C ILE A 381 38.96 -27.24 -20.56
N ASP A 382 39.16 -28.41 -19.96
CA ASP A 382 39.47 -28.57 -18.54
C ASP A 382 40.83 -27.93 -18.20
N ASN A 383 41.83 -27.98 -19.10
CA ASN A 383 43.10 -27.25 -18.91
C ASN A 383 42.94 -25.74 -19.06
N LEU A 384 42.08 -25.26 -19.97
CA LEU A 384 41.76 -23.84 -20.11
C LEU A 384 40.96 -23.32 -18.91
N GLU A 385 40.02 -24.10 -18.40
CA GLU A 385 39.28 -23.80 -17.17
C GLU A 385 40.18 -23.89 -15.95
N ASN A 386 41.09 -24.87 -15.86
CA ASN A 386 42.07 -24.94 -14.77
C ASN A 386 43.11 -23.81 -14.82
N ASN A 387 43.56 -23.36 -16.00
CA ASN A 387 44.42 -22.20 -16.12
C ASN A 387 43.67 -20.89 -15.81
N LYS A 388 42.40 -20.76 -16.23
CA LYS A 388 41.54 -19.65 -15.83
C LYS A 388 41.30 -19.66 -14.32
N LYS A 389 41.05 -20.82 -13.74
CA LYS A 389 40.83 -21.02 -12.31
C LYS A 389 42.11 -20.75 -11.52
N LYS A 390 43.28 -21.18 -12.00
CA LYS A 390 44.57 -20.91 -11.35
C LYS A 390 44.98 -19.45 -11.43
N ASN A 391 44.72 -18.77 -12.56
CA ASN A 391 44.92 -17.34 -12.68
C ASN A 391 43.89 -16.55 -11.84
N HIS A 392 42.66 -17.05 -11.73
CA HIS A 392 41.63 -16.45 -10.87
C HIS A 392 41.93 -16.67 -9.39
N GLU A 393 42.42 -17.85 -9.00
CA GLU A 393 42.88 -18.19 -7.65
C GLU A 393 44.10 -17.34 -7.27
N GLN A 394 45.08 -17.15 -8.16
CA GLN A 394 46.19 -16.21 -7.91
C GLN A 394 45.73 -14.76 -7.78
N LEU A 395 44.77 -14.32 -8.61
CA LEU A 395 44.20 -12.97 -8.49
C LEU A 395 43.41 -12.80 -7.19
N VAL A 396 42.70 -13.84 -6.77
CA VAL A 396 41.94 -13.88 -5.51
C VAL A 396 42.88 -13.94 -4.32
N GLU A 397 44.03 -14.64 -4.39
CA GLU A 397 45.05 -14.68 -3.33
C GLU A 397 45.77 -13.33 -3.20
N GLU A 398 46.11 -12.65 -4.31
CA GLU A 398 46.65 -11.29 -4.30
C GLU A 398 45.63 -10.27 -3.76
N LEU A 399 44.35 -10.41 -4.11
CA LEU A 399 43.25 -9.61 -3.56
C LEU A 399 42.99 -9.90 -2.08
N ASP A 400 43.06 -11.16 -1.63
CA ASP A 400 42.89 -11.53 -0.22
C ASP A 400 44.06 -11.08 0.64
N GLU A 401 45.30 -11.03 0.12
CA GLU A 401 46.45 -10.44 0.81
C GLU A 401 46.35 -8.91 0.92
N GLU A 402 45.82 -8.22 -0.11
CA GLU A 402 45.49 -6.79 -0.05
C GLU A 402 44.30 -6.51 0.88
N TYR A 403 43.30 -7.39 0.88
CA TYR A 403 42.12 -7.31 1.74
C TYR A 403 42.47 -7.59 3.19
N LYS A 404 43.35 -8.56 3.50
CA LYS A 404 43.87 -8.79 4.86
C LYS A 404 44.62 -7.58 5.42
N LYS A 405 45.40 -6.88 4.59
CA LYS A 405 46.04 -5.61 4.99
C LYS A 405 45.02 -4.50 5.30
N PHE A 406 43.81 -4.57 4.76
CA PHE A 406 42.70 -3.65 5.01
C PHE A 406 41.77 -4.11 6.16
N SER A 407 41.59 -5.42 6.33
CA SER A 407 40.66 -6.09 7.26
C SER A 407 41.15 -6.08 8.71
N ASP A 408 42.47 -6.09 8.95
CA ASP A 408 43.04 -5.90 10.29
C ASP A 408 42.72 -4.51 10.91
N LYS A 409 41.97 -3.65 10.21
CA LYS A 409 41.60 -2.31 10.65
C LYS A 409 40.11 -1.99 10.72
N ASN A 410 39.19 -2.91 10.44
CA ASN A 410 37.76 -2.56 10.50
C ASN A 410 36.85 -3.74 10.86
N GLU A 411 36.35 -3.71 12.09
CA GLU A 411 35.36 -4.61 12.71
C GLU A 411 33.93 -4.50 12.12
N ASN A 412 33.73 -3.75 11.03
CA ASN A 412 32.39 -3.30 10.58
C ASN A 412 31.71 -4.19 9.53
N GLU A 413 32.31 -5.31 9.12
CA GLU A 413 31.74 -6.14 8.04
C GLU A 413 30.59 -7.06 8.49
N LEU A 414 30.45 -7.33 9.79
CA LEU A 414 29.38 -8.20 10.31
C LEU A 414 28.00 -7.52 10.35
N SER A 415 27.93 -6.20 10.19
CA SER A 415 26.68 -5.40 10.25
C SER A 415 25.91 -5.35 8.92
N TYR A 416 26.62 -5.46 7.78
CA TYR A 416 26.00 -5.28 6.45
C TYR A 416 25.09 -6.43 6.00
N LYS A 417 25.22 -7.63 6.59
CA LYS A 417 24.40 -8.78 6.22
C LYS A 417 22.96 -8.70 6.77
N ASN A 418 22.76 -7.93 7.84
CA ASN A 418 21.44 -7.77 8.47
C ASN A 418 20.63 -6.63 7.83
N LEU A 419 21.28 -5.57 7.33
CA LEU A 419 20.60 -4.38 6.78
C LEU A 419 19.89 -4.61 5.44
N VAL A 420 20.38 -5.52 4.59
CA VAL A 420 19.78 -5.81 3.28
C VAL A 420 18.47 -6.60 3.42
N TYR A 421 18.27 -7.31 4.53
CA TYR A 421 17.02 -8.03 4.83
C TYR A 421 15.94 -7.14 5.46
N GLU A 422 16.28 -5.94 5.96
CA GLU A 422 15.34 -5.06 6.67
C GLU A 422 14.60 -4.05 5.76
N LYS A 423 15.24 -3.53 4.69
CA LYS A 423 14.60 -2.54 3.78
C LYS A 423 14.02 -3.11 2.48
N PHE A 424 14.27 -4.37 2.15
CA PHE A 424 13.76 -5.00 0.91
C PHE A 424 12.94 -6.25 1.24
N ASN A 425 11.64 -6.07 1.47
CA ASN A 425 10.72 -7.17 1.81
C ASN A 425 10.45 -8.14 0.65
N ASN A 426 10.94 -7.88 -0.57
CA ASN A 426 10.71 -8.76 -1.72
C ASN A 426 11.96 -8.91 -2.60
N ARG A 427 12.36 -10.18 -2.79
CA ARG A 427 13.48 -10.59 -3.66
C ARG A 427 13.31 -10.12 -5.12
N ASN A 428 12.08 -9.89 -5.58
CA ASN A 428 11.80 -9.42 -6.93
C ASN A 428 12.27 -7.98 -7.17
N ASP A 429 12.19 -7.10 -6.17
CA ASP A 429 12.60 -5.70 -6.29
C ASP A 429 14.12 -5.58 -6.49
N ILE A 430 14.87 -6.44 -5.80
CA ILE A 430 16.32 -6.54 -5.94
C ILE A 430 16.69 -7.05 -7.35
N VAL A 431 15.93 -8.02 -7.87
CA VAL A 431 16.15 -8.57 -9.23
C VAL A 431 15.85 -7.52 -10.31
N GLU A 432 14.80 -6.71 -10.13
CA GLU A 432 14.46 -5.62 -11.05
C GLU A 432 15.47 -4.47 -11.03
N LEU A 433 15.94 -4.06 -9.84
CA LEU A 433 17.02 -3.07 -9.69
C LEU A 433 18.29 -3.52 -10.42
N ILE A 434 18.71 -4.77 -10.20
CA ILE A 434 19.88 -5.34 -10.89
C ILE A 434 19.64 -5.40 -12.41
N GLY A 435 18.41 -5.68 -12.84
CA GLY A 435 18.03 -5.67 -14.26
C GLY A 435 18.12 -4.29 -14.91
N ILE A 436 17.67 -3.23 -14.24
CA ILE A 436 17.72 -1.84 -14.73
C ILE A 436 19.17 -1.39 -14.96
N ILE A 437 20.05 -1.68 -14.00
CA ILE A 437 21.48 -1.35 -14.09
C ILE A 437 22.18 -2.18 -15.17
N ARG A 438 21.92 -3.49 -15.20
CA ARG A 438 22.55 -4.40 -16.19
C ARG A 438 22.19 -4.08 -17.63
N ASN A 439 21.01 -3.51 -17.85
CA ASN A 439 20.53 -3.11 -19.17
C ASN A 439 20.98 -1.69 -19.57
N GLY A 440 21.82 -1.02 -18.75
CA GLY A 440 22.33 0.33 -19.03
C GLY A 440 21.27 1.42 -18.96
N ARG A 441 20.17 1.18 -18.25
CA ARG A 441 19.10 2.18 -18.04
C ARG A 441 19.37 3.09 -16.84
N ALA A 442 20.36 2.74 -16.03
CA ALA A 442 20.86 3.53 -14.91
C ALA A 442 22.35 3.21 -14.73
N ASP A 443 23.14 4.23 -14.41
CA ASP A 443 24.58 4.09 -14.20
C ASP A 443 24.93 3.73 -12.74
N ASP A 444 24.00 3.96 -11.80
CA ASP A 444 24.14 3.59 -10.40
C ASP A 444 22.81 3.12 -9.75
N PHE A 445 22.90 2.66 -8.50
CA PHE A 445 21.76 2.15 -7.75
C PHE A 445 20.73 3.21 -7.37
N LYS A 446 21.14 4.48 -7.25
CA LYS A 446 20.25 5.57 -6.88
C LYS A 446 19.35 5.91 -8.07
N GLU A 447 19.93 6.04 -9.26
CA GLU A 447 19.17 6.25 -10.50
C GLU A 447 18.27 5.04 -10.81
N ALA A 448 18.76 3.81 -10.60
CA ALA A 448 17.95 2.61 -10.77
C ALA A 448 16.76 2.56 -9.80
N TYR A 449 16.97 3.01 -8.56
CA TYR A 449 15.93 3.09 -7.53
C TYR A 449 14.89 4.16 -7.89
N GLU A 450 15.30 5.37 -8.26
CA GLU A 450 14.40 6.43 -8.68
C GLU A 450 13.57 6.01 -9.92
N ILE A 451 14.16 5.25 -10.85
CA ILE A 451 13.44 4.70 -11.99
C ILE A 451 12.40 3.66 -11.54
N LEU A 452 12.78 2.74 -10.64
CA LEU A 452 11.88 1.68 -10.16
C LEU A 452 10.73 2.24 -9.32
N GLU A 453 11.02 3.18 -8.42
CA GLU A 453 10.03 3.86 -7.58
C GLU A 453 9.04 4.66 -8.43
N ASN A 454 9.53 5.38 -9.44
CA ASN A 454 8.67 6.08 -10.40
C ASN A 454 7.83 5.14 -11.28
N GLN A 455 8.31 3.92 -11.55
CA GLN A 455 7.52 2.90 -12.24
C GLN A 455 6.42 2.35 -11.34
N LYS A 456 6.73 1.99 -10.09
CA LYS A 456 5.76 1.53 -9.10
C LYS A 456 4.71 2.59 -8.77
N HIS A 457 5.11 3.85 -8.67
CA HIS A 457 4.18 4.96 -8.44
C HIS A 457 3.21 5.13 -9.62
N ARG A 458 3.70 5.02 -10.87
CA ARG A 458 2.83 5.05 -12.06
C ARG A 458 1.87 3.87 -12.10
N GLU A 459 2.34 2.66 -11.80
CA GLU A 459 1.48 1.47 -11.74
C GLU A 459 0.42 1.60 -10.65
N SER A 460 0.77 2.15 -9.49
CA SER A 460 -0.19 2.44 -8.41
C SER A 460 -1.26 3.43 -8.87
N LEU A 461 -0.87 4.51 -9.55
CA LEU A 461 -1.81 5.51 -10.09
C LEU A 461 -2.72 4.92 -11.17
N GLU A 462 -2.20 4.05 -12.04
CA GLU A 462 -3.01 3.35 -13.06
C GLU A 462 -4.00 2.36 -12.44
N VAL A 463 -3.60 1.63 -11.39
CA VAL A 463 -4.49 0.74 -10.65
C VAL A 463 -5.57 1.54 -9.92
N GLU A 464 -5.22 2.68 -9.33
CA GLU A 464 -6.19 3.55 -8.67
C GLU A 464 -7.16 4.19 -9.66
N ALA A 465 -6.67 4.62 -10.83
CA ALA A 465 -7.50 5.13 -11.91
C ALA A 465 -8.48 4.07 -12.44
N ARG A 466 -8.04 2.81 -12.60
CA ARG A 466 -8.93 1.70 -12.96
C ARG A 466 -9.98 1.43 -11.89
N ARG A 467 -9.59 1.40 -10.60
CA ARG A 467 -10.54 1.22 -9.49
C ARG A 467 -11.58 2.35 -9.43
N ARG A 468 -11.19 3.60 -9.68
CA ARG A 468 -12.12 4.73 -9.77
C ARG A 468 -13.08 4.58 -10.95
N SER A 469 -12.57 4.21 -12.13
CA SER A 469 -13.41 3.93 -13.31
C SER A 469 -14.40 2.78 -13.08
N GLU A 470 -13.96 1.69 -12.44
CA GLU A 470 -14.82 0.55 -12.10
C GLU A 470 -15.87 0.91 -11.04
N ALA A 471 -15.52 1.74 -10.06
CA ALA A 471 -16.45 2.25 -9.05
C ALA A 471 -17.48 3.20 -9.66
N GLU A 472 -17.08 4.06 -10.60
CA GLU A 472 -17.98 4.93 -11.36
C GLU A 472 -18.95 4.11 -12.23
N GLU A 473 -18.47 3.08 -12.93
CA GLU A 473 -19.33 2.16 -13.69
C GLU A 473 -20.30 1.40 -12.78
N ALA A 474 -19.85 0.91 -11.62
CA ALA A 474 -20.71 0.23 -10.66
C ALA A 474 -21.80 1.16 -10.12
N THR A 475 -21.46 2.42 -9.85
CA THR A 475 -22.40 3.45 -9.39
C THR A 475 -23.43 3.78 -10.48
N GLN A 476 -23.00 3.89 -11.75
CA GLN A 476 -23.90 4.08 -12.88
C GLN A 476 -24.86 2.90 -13.05
N ARG A 477 -24.37 1.65 -12.99
CA ARG A 477 -25.21 0.45 -13.08
C ARG A 477 -26.22 0.37 -11.93
N SER A 478 -25.81 0.70 -10.71
CA SER A 478 -26.71 0.76 -9.55
C SER A 478 -27.79 1.84 -9.72
N THR A 479 -27.43 3.00 -10.26
CA THR A 479 -28.37 4.11 -10.53
C THR A 479 -29.36 3.74 -11.63
N GLU A 480 -28.90 3.10 -12.70
CA GLU A 480 -29.78 2.59 -13.76
C GLU A 480 -30.74 1.53 -13.25
N GLN A 481 -30.29 0.62 -12.38
CA GLN A 481 -31.14 -0.38 -11.77
C GLN A 481 -32.22 0.26 -10.88
N ALA A 482 -31.84 1.20 -10.01
CA ALA A 482 -32.78 1.94 -9.17
C ALA A 482 -33.83 2.70 -10.02
N ASN A 483 -33.42 3.31 -11.13
CA ASN A 483 -34.32 3.99 -12.05
C ASN A 483 -35.29 3.02 -12.74
N ARG A 484 -34.83 1.81 -13.12
CA ARG A 484 -35.70 0.77 -13.71
C ARG A 484 -36.72 0.25 -12.69
N GLU A 485 -36.30 0.03 -11.44
CA GLU A 485 -37.20 -0.38 -10.36
C GLU A 485 -38.25 0.69 -10.05
N ALA A 486 -37.85 1.96 -10.00
CA ALA A 486 -38.77 3.08 -9.82
C ALA A 486 -39.80 3.18 -10.96
N LEU A 487 -39.36 3.01 -12.22
CA LEU A 487 -40.25 3.00 -13.39
C LEU A 487 -41.25 1.82 -13.33
N TRP A 488 -40.77 0.64 -12.92
CA TRP A 488 -41.60 -0.56 -12.77
C TRP A 488 -42.67 -0.35 -11.69
N LEU A 489 -42.30 0.19 -10.52
CA LEU A 489 -43.24 0.52 -9.44
C LEU A 489 -44.28 1.56 -9.87
N GLN A 490 -43.88 2.58 -10.63
CA GLN A 490 -44.82 3.57 -11.17
C GLN A 490 -45.82 2.92 -12.14
N LYS A 491 -45.36 2.00 -12.99
CA LYS A 491 -46.24 1.28 -13.91
C LYS A 491 -47.22 0.37 -13.16
N GLU A 492 -46.76 -0.35 -12.15
CA GLU A 492 -47.60 -1.20 -11.31
C GLU A 492 -48.66 -0.39 -10.56
N ALA A 493 -48.28 0.77 -10.00
CA ALA A 493 -49.21 1.68 -9.34
C ALA A 493 -50.28 2.22 -10.31
N ALA A 494 -49.89 2.56 -11.56
CA ALA A 494 -50.84 2.99 -12.58
C ALA A 494 -51.82 1.87 -12.97
N GLU A 495 -51.34 0.64 -13.15
CA GLU A 495 -52.19 -0.53 -13.44
C GLU A 495 -53.11 -0.90 -12.26
N ALA A 496 -52.65 -0.76 -11.02
CA ALA A 496 -53.48 -0.93 -9.83
C ALA A 496 -54.61 0.12 -9.77
N LYS A 497 -54.31 1.37 -10.13
CA LYS A 497 -55.31 2.44 -10.22
C LYS A 497 -56.36 2.14 -11.29
N ILE A 498 -55.95 1.76 -12.50
CA ILE A 498 -56.87 1.38 -13.58
C ILE A 498 -57.82 0.26 -13.13
N ARG A 499 -57.28 -0.81 -12.51
CA ARG A 499 -58.11 -1.92 -11.99
C ARG A 499 -59.10 -1.47 -10.92
N THR A 500 -58.74 -0.48 -10.11
CA THR A 500 -59.61 0.07 -9.07
C THR A 500 -60.73 0.91 -9.69
N ASP A 501 -60.40 1.71 -10.70
CA ASP A 501 -61.36 2.52 -11.45
C ASP A 501 -62.34 1.62 -12.22
N GLU A 502 -61.87 0.55 -12.87
CA GLU A 502 -62.71 -0.46 -13.55
C GLU A 502 -63.69 -1.14 -12.59
N ARG A 503 -63.22 -1.56 -11.41
CA ARG A 503 -64.09 -2.15 -10.37
C ARG A 503 -65.15 -1.16 -9.89
N SER A 504 -64.77 0.11 -9.73
CA SER A 504 -65.68 1.17 -9.29
C SER A 504 -66.74 1.46 -10.37
N ALA A 505 -66.34 1.49 -11.64
CA ALA A 505 -67.25 1.65 -12.77
C ALA A 505 -68.23 0.47 -12.87
N GLN A 506 -67.75 -0.76 -12.73
CA GLN A 506 -68.60 -1.95 -12.79
C GLN A 506 -69.57 -2.04 -11.60
N ALA A 507 -69.14 -1.61 -10.40
CA ALA A 507 -70.03 -1.47 -9.25
C ALA A 507 -71.13 -0.43 -9.49
N ALA A 508 -70.80 0.71 -10.11
CA ALA A 508 -71.78 1.73 -10.48
C ALA A 508 -72.78 1.24 -11.54
N GLU A 509 -72.31 0.48 -12.55
CA GLU A 509 -73.17 -0.13 -13.56
C GLU A 509 -74.13 -1.15 -12.94
N ASN A 510 -73.64 -2.02 -12.05
CA ASN A 510 -74.47 -2.98 -11.32
C ASN A 510 -75.53 -2.28 -10.45
N MET A 511 -75.17 -1.21 -9.73
CA MET A 511 -76.16 -0.42 -8.97
C MET A 511 -77.22 0.22 -9.88
N THR A 512 -76.82 0.69 -11.05
CA THR A 512 -77.76 1.27 -12.04
C THR A 512 -78.73 0.20 -12.53
N TYR A 513 -78.22 -0.99 -12.88
CA TYR A 513 -79.04 -2.13 -13.29
C TYR A 513 -80.00 -2.59 -12.19
N GLU A 514 -79.54 -2.69 -10.94
CA GLU A 514 -80.40 -3.03 -9.79
C GLU A 514 -81.49 -1.98 -9.55
N THR A 515 -81.15 -0.70 -9.70
CA THR A 515 -82.11 0.41 -9.59
C THR A 515 -83.17 0.33 -10.69
N GLU A 516 -82.77 0.10 -11.94
CA GLU A 516 -83.73 -0.09 -13.04
C GLU A 516 -84.62 -1.31 -12.83
N ARG A 517 -84.05 -2.43 -12.37
CA ARG A 517 -84.80 -3.64 -12.06
C ARG A 517 -85.82 -3.37 -10.95
N HIS A 518 -85.41 -2.71 -9.89
CA HIS A 518 -86.29 -2.33 -8.78
C HIS A 518 -87.43 -1.43 -9.28
N ASN A 519 -87.14 -0.42 -10.11
CA ASN A 519 -88.15 0.46 -10.69
C ASN A 519 -89.17 -0.31 -11.55
N ARG A 520 -88.72 -1.27 -12.38
CA ARG A 520 -89.62 -2.14 -13.15
C ARG A 520 -90.50 -3.01 -12.25
N GLU A 521 -89.93 -3.59 -11.19
CA GLU A 521 -90.69 -4.39 -10.21
C GLU A 521 -91.74 -3.55 -9.47
N VAL A 522 -91.45 -2.28 -9.17
CA VAL A 522 -92.40 -1.32 -8.57
C VAL A 522 -93.51 -0.96 -9.55
N GLU A 523 -93.19 -0.65 -10.81
CA GLU A 523 -94.19 -0.37 -11.86
C GLU A 523 -95.13 -1.56 -12.10
N ASP A 524 -94.59 -2.78 -12.15
CA ASP A 524 -95.38 -4.00 -12.35
C ASP A 524 -96.32 -4.27 -11.16
N ARG A 525 -95.90 -3.93 -9.93
CA ARG A 525 -96.79 -3.97 -8.76
C ARG A 525 -97.90 -2.94 -8.86
N TRP A 526 -97.59 -1.71 -9.27
CA TRP A 526 -98.57 -0.64 -9.48
C TRP A 526 -99.59 -0.98 -10.58
N LYS A 527 -99.21 -1.67 -11.64
CA LYS A 527 -100.14 -2.11 -12.70
C LYS A 527 -101.05 -3.27 -12.26
N LYS A 528 -100.70 -3.99 -11.20
CA LYS A 528 -101.47 -5.13 -10.67
C LYS A 528 -102.40 -4.78 -9.50
N SER A 529 -102.20 -3.62 -8.87
CA SER A 529 -103.12 -2.99 -7.92
C SER A 529 -104.16 -2.15 -8.66
#